data_AF-A0A1I4P1C1-F1
#
_entry.id   AF-A0A1I4P1C1-F1
#
_cell.length_a   1.000
_cell.length_b   1.000
_cell.length_c   1.000
_cell.angle_alpha   90.00
_cell.angle_beta   90.00
_cell.angle_gamma   90.00
#
_symmetry.space_group_name_H-M   'P 1'
#
loop_
_entity.id
_entity.type
_entity.pdbx_description
1 polymer ?
#
loop_
_entity_poly.entity_id
_entity_poly.type
_entity_poly.pdbx_seq_one_letter_code
_entity_poly.pdbx_strand_id
1 'polypeptide(L)' 'MRMLTTLEKARELGVTDRALKKWRKEGKGPPFKKFGKSVRYYPEVHPELGEIVQDEEVKS' A
#
# COMPACT_ATOMS: atom_id res chain seq x y z
N MET A 1 -18.30 -0.36 5.89
CA MET A 1 -17.03 -0.12 5.17
C MET A 1 -15.92 -0.98 5.77
N ARG A 2 -15.32 -1.91 5.00
CA ARG A 2 -14.24 -2.78 5.48
C ARG A 2 -12.90 -2.08 5.24
N MET A 3 -12.09 -1.96 6.29
CA MET A 3 -10.75 -1.39 6.16
C MET A 3 -9.72 -2.48 5.86
N LEU A 4 -8.78 -2.16 4.98
CA LEU A 4 -7.77 -3.08 4.49
C LEU A 4 -6.55 -3.10 5.42
N THR A 5 -5.94 -4.27 5.56
CA THR A 5 -4.61 -4.40 6.18
C THR A 5 -3.54 -3.81 5.26
N THR A 6 -2.32 -3.66 5.79
CA THR A 6 -1.18 -3.21 4.97
C THR A 6 -0.92 -4.17 3.79
N LEU A 7 -1.09 -5.48 4.00
CA LEU A 7 -0.91 -6.48 2.94
C LEU A 7 -2.03 -6.44 1.91
N GLU A 8 -3.29 -6.32 2.33
CA GLU A 8 -4.41 -6.21 1.40
C GLU A 8 -4.28 -4.94 0.55
N LYS A 9 -3.94 -3.79 1.17
CA LYS A 9 -3.73 -2.54 0.43
C LYS A 9 -2.49 -2.61 -0.48
N ALA A 10 -1.44 -3.30 -0.05
CA ALA A 10 -0.25 -3.52 -0.87
C ALA A 10 -0.58 -4.32 -2.13
N ARG A 11 -1.35 -5.41 -2.01
CA ARG A 11 -1.82 -6.21 -3.13
C ARG A 11 -2.75 -5.44 -4.05
N GLU A 12 -3.68 -4.68 -3.49
CA GLU A 12 -4.60 -3.84 -4.26
C GLU A 12 -3.85 -2.78 -5.08
N LEU A 13 -2.81 -2.19 -4.50
CA LEU A 13 -1.97 -1.20 -5.15
C LEU A 13 -0.79 -1.81 -5.93
N GLY A 14 -0.66 -3.14 -5.99
CA GLY A 14 0.47 -3.86 -6.61
C GLY A 14 1.86 -3.50 -6.06
N VAL A 15 1.97 -2.87 -4.89
CA VAL A 15 3.24 -2.48 -4.26
C VAL A 15 3.62 -3.42 -3.14
N THR A 16 4.85 -3.32 -2.64
CA THR A 16 5.28 -4.06 -1.45
C THR A 16 4.79 -3.39 -0.16
N ASP A 17 4.65 -4.17 0.92
CA ASP A 17 4.35 -3.64 2.25
C ASP A 17 5.43 -2.66 2.74
N ARG A 18 6.67 -2.86 2.29
CA ARG A 18 7.81 -1.97 2.54
C ARG A 18 7.60 -0.61 1.91
N ALA A 19 7.12 -0.55 0.66
CA ALA A 19 6.78 0.71 0.00
C ALA A 19 5.70 1.48 0.78
N LEU A 20 4.63 0.79 1.21
CA LEU A 20 3.59 1.39 2.05
C LEU A 20 4.10 1.91 3.40
N LYS A 21 5.00 1.17 4.06
CA LYS A 21 5.66 1.61 5.30
C LYS A 21 6.54 2.84 5.06
N LYS A 22 7.25 2.88 3.94
CA LYS A 22 8.10 4.00 3.55
C LYS A 22 7.25 5.26 3.31
N TRP A 23 6.21 5.16 2.50
CA TRP A 23 5.27 6.26 2.25
C TRP A 23 4.66 6.79 3.53
N ARG A 24 4.28 5.90 4.46
CA ARG A 24 3.77 6.31 5.79
C ARG A 24 4.79 7.16 6.58
N LYS A 25 6.09 6.83 6.50
CA LYS A 25 7.16 7.62 7.14
C LYS A 25 7.37 8.95 6.43
N GLU A 26 7.24 8.98 5.11
CA GLU A 26 7.37 10.17 4.27
C GLU A 26 6.12 11.08 4.30
N GLY A 27 5.04 10.67 4.98
CA GLY A 27 3.77 11.40 5.00
C GLY A 27 2.99 11.31 3.67
N LYS A 28 3.32 10.34 2.82
CA LYS A 28 2.73 10.11 1.50
C LYS A 28 1.85 8.85 1.48
N GLY A 29 1.15 8.64 0.37
CA GLY A 29 0.45 7.39 0.06
C GLY A 29 -1.02 7.38 0.50
N PRO A 30 -1.67 6.21 0.45
CA PRO A 30 -3.10 6.08 0.68
C PRO A 30 -3.46 6.41 2.13
N PRO A 31 -4.63 7.03 2.37
CA PRO A 31 -5.06 7.36 3.71
C PRO A 31 -5.21 6.10 4.55
N PHE A 32 -4.73 6.21 5.77
CA PHE A 32 -4.75 5.14 6.74
C PHE A 32 -5.26 5.65 8.07
N LYS A 33 -5.83 4.73 8.86
CA LYS A 33 -6.25 4.96 10.23
C LYS A 33 -5.50 4.01 11.15
N LYS A 34 -4.98 4.56 12.25
CA LYS A 34 -4.34 3.78 13.32
C LYS A 34 -5.40 3.26 14.28
N PHE A 35 -5.36 1.97 14.57
CA PHE A 35 -6.15 1.27 15.58
C PHE A 35 -5.18 0.69 16.61
N GLY A 36 -4.82 1.51 17.60
CA GLY A 36 -3.78 1.17 18.57
C GLY A 36 -2.45 0.86 17.86
N LYS A 37 -1.98 -0.38 17.98
CA LYS A 37 -0.75 -0.87 17.34
C LYS A 37 -0.93 -1.24 15.85
N SER A 38 -2.17 -1.37 15.39
CA SER A 38 -2.49 -1.77 14.02
C SER A 38 -2.73 -0.56 13.12
N VAL A 39 -2.39 -0.69 11.84
CA VAL A 39 -2.74 0.32 10.84
C VAL A 39 -3.60 -0.30 9.76
N ARG A 40 -4.71 0.37 9.46
CA ARG A 40 -5.66 -0.05 8.42
C ARG A 40 -5.84 1.05 7.38
N TYR A 41 -6.09 0.67 6.15
CA TYR A 41 -6.22 1.54 5.00
C TYR A 41 -7.68 1.62 4.55
N TYR A 42 -8.04 2.76 3.98
CA TYR A 42 -9.34 2.91 3.32
C TYR A 42 -9.31 2.23 1.94
N PRO A 43 -10.36 1.46 1.58
CA PRO A 43 -10.43 0.78 0.29
C PRO A 43 -10.59 1.78 -0.87
N GLU A 44 -11.29 2.90 -0.66
CA GLU A 44 -11.75 3.81 -1.73
C GLU A 44 -10.68 4.77 -2.27
N VAL A 45 -9.40 4.41 -2.22
CA VAL A 45 -8.34 5.27 -2.74
C VAL A 45 -7.53 4.53 -3.78
N HIS A 46 -7.93 4.77 -5.02
CA HIS A 46 -7.13 4.62 -6.22
C HIS A 46 -6.45 5.97 -6.49
N PRO A 47 -5.18 6.17 -6.09
CA PRO A 47 -4.39 7.21 -6.74
C PRO A 47 -4.13 6.68 -8.16
N GLU A 48 -4.81 7.25 -9.14
CA GLU A 48 -4.79 6.82 -10.54
C GLU A 48 -3.39 6.43 -11.04
N LEU A 49 -3.28 5.22 -11.59
CA LEU A 49 -2.27 4.80 -12.59
C LEU A 49 -0.86 5.38 -12.43
N GLY A 50 -0.12 4.90 -11.44
CA GLY A 50 1.34 4.93 -11.50
C GLY A 50 1.83 3.54 -11.86
N GLU A 51 2.20 3.32 -13.12
CA GLU A 51 2.80 2.08 -13.61
C GLU A 51 3.80 1.52 -12.60
N ILE A 52 3.43 0.39 -12.00
CA ILE A 52 4.34 -0.37 -11.17
C ILE A 52 5.07 -1.22 -12.18
N VAL A 53 6.27 -0.79 -12.54
CA VAL A 53 7.25 -1.60 -13.26
C VAL A 53 7.26 -2.96 -12.57
N GLN A 54 6.76 -3.97 -13.29
CA GLN A 54 7.11 -5.35 -12.99
C GLN A 54 8.62 -5.40 -13.14
N ASP A 55 9.34 -5.29 -12.03
CA ASP A 55 10.69 -5.82 -11.99
C ASP A 55 10.52 -7.34 -12.01
N GLU A 56 10.25 -7.84 -13.22
CA GLU A 56 10.49 -9.19 -13.64
C GLU A 56 12.01 -9.37 -13.60
N GLU A 57 12.58 -9.45 -12.38
CA GLU A 57 13.92 -9.98 -12.22
C GLU A 57 13.78 -11.52 -12.36
N VAL A 58 13.64 -11.93 -13.62
CA VAL A 58 14.00 -13.26 -14.08
C VAL A 58 15.42 -13.51 -13.60
N LYS A 59 15.58 -14.33 -12.57
CA LYS A 59 16.90 -14.81 -12.17
C LYS A 59 16.99 -16.31 -12.40
N SER A 60 17.60 -16.58 -13.56
CA SER A 60 18.35 -17.76 -14.02
C SER A 60 17.65 -19.11 -14.18
#